data_AF-A0A7L3E3X0-F1
#
_entry.id   AF-A0A7L3E3X0-F1
#
_cell.length_a   1.000
_cell.length_b   1.000
_cell.length_c   1.000
_cell.angle_alpha   90.00
_cell.angle_beta   90.00
_cell.angle_gamma   90.00
#
_symmetry.space_group_name_H-M   'P 1'
#
loop_
_entity.id
_entity.type
_entity.pdbx_description
1 polymer ?
#
loop_
_entity_poly.entity_id
_entity_poly.type
_entity_poly.pdbx_seq_one_letter_code
_entity_poly.pdbx_strand_id
1 'polypeptide(L)'
;QPKSKAAFGSVGRRIPYRILHIINQHGESLGNMHRADALRLMDQHGLKLVLLCENVEPPVYRLMTGQQIHEEQLKRAEKKKASPKPGMVQKELSFSSAIAKNDLETKTKQIAQWIEKKHHVKVTIRQAK
;
A
#
# COMPACT_ATOMS: atom_id res chain seq x y z
N GLN A 1 -4.00 -16.75 -4.85
CA GLN A 1 -3.88 -15.36 -5.32
C GLN A 1 -3.81 -14.44 -4.10
N PRO A 2 -2.87 -13.47 -4.01
CA PRO A 2 -2.92 -12.52 -2.91
C PRO A 2 -4.13 -11.61 -3.14
N LYS A 3 -5.13 -11.69 -2.26
CA LYS A 3 -6.29 -10.80 -2.29
C LYS A 3 -5.78 -9.36 -2.32
N SER A 4 -6.19 -8.58 -3.33
CA SER A 4 -5.80 -7.18 -3.42
C SER A 4 -6.18 -6.48 -2.11
N LYS A 5 -5.21 -5.88 -1.40
CA LYS A 5 -5.49 -5.05 -0.22
C LYS A 5 -6.53 -4.01 -0.63
N ALA A 6 -7.77 -4.15 -0.14
CA ALA A 6 -8.81 -3.16 -0.39
C ALA A 6 -8.30 -1.78 0.04
N ALA A 7 -8.54 -0.77 -0.79
CA ALA A 7 -8.23 0.60 -0.43
C ALA A 7 -8.97 0.96 0.88
N PHE A 8 -8.32 1.71 1.76
CA PHE A 8 -8.91 2.12 3.03
C PHE A 8 -10.16 2.98 2.77
N GLY A 9 -11.32 2.50 3.21
CA GLY A 9 -12.61 3.12 2.94
C GLY A 9 -13.78 2.31 3.50
N SER A 10 -14.99 2.82 3.29
CA SER A 10 -16.21 2.14 3.76
C SER A 10 -16.47 0.88 2.95
N VAL A 11 -16.74 -0.23 3.64
CA VAL A 11 -17.06 -1.53 3.01
C VAL A 11 -18.53 -1.66 2.61
N GLY A 12 -19.38 -0.71 3.02
CA GLY A 12 -20.83 -0.79 2.84
C GLY A 12 -21.46 -1.93 3.65
N ARG A 13 -22.51 -2.55 3.09
CA ARG A 13 -23.33 -3.57 3.78
C ARG A 13 -22.96 -5.01 3.41
N ARG A 14 -22.16 -5.23 2.37
CA ARG A 14 -21.77 -6.57 1.92
C ARG A 14 -20.52 -7.04 2.65
N ILE A 15 -20.71 -7.72 3.78
CA ILE A 15 -19.63 -8.24 4.62
C ILE A 15 -19.57 -9.77 4.48
N PRO A 16 -18.45 -10.34 3.99
CA PRO A 16 -18.35 -11.78 3.74
C PRO A 16 -18.19 -12.60 5.02
N TYR A 17 -17.80 -11.97 6.13
CA TYR A 17 -17.52 -12.64 7.41
C TYR A 17 -18.72 -12.61 8.36
N ARG A 18 -18.90 -13.69 9.11
CA ARG A 18 -19.99 -13.82 10.09
C ARG A 18 -19.69 -13.11 11.42
N ILE A 19 -18.48 -13.28 11.93
CA ILE A 19 -18.01 -12.69 13.20
C ILE A 19 -16.95 -11.65 12.89
N LEU A 20 -17.08 -10.48 13.50
CA LEU A 20 -16.23 -9.31 13.29
C LEU A 20 -15.73 -8.81 14.65
N HIS A 21 -14.48 -8.37 14.72
CA HIS A 21 -14.01 -7.56 15.84
C HIS A 21 -14.31 -6.09 15.55
N ILE A 22 -15.13 -5.44 16.38
CA ILE A 22 -15.58 -4.07 16.12
C ILE A 22 -14.91 -3.08 17.07
N ILE A 23 -14.40 -2.00 16.49
CA ILE A 23 -13.89 -0.83 17.21
C ILE A 23 -14.86 0.34 16.97
N ASN A 24 -15.22 1.08 18.01
CA ASN A 24 -16.10 2.23 17.89
C ASN A 24 -15.39 3.47 17.30
N GLN A 25 -16.14 4.55 17.10
CA GLN A 25 -15.62 5.81 16.56
C GLN A 25 -14.63 6.55 17.49
N HIS A 26 -14.62 6.21 18.78
CA HIS A 26 -13.72 6.77 19.80
C HIS A 26 -12.42 5.95 19.91
N GLY A 27 -12.34 4.81 19.25
CA GLY A 27 -11.19 3.92 19.25
C GLY A 27 -11.24 2.81 20.30
N GLU A 28 -12.35 2.67 21.02
CA GLU A 28 -12.55 1.60 22.01
C GLU A 28 -13.01 0.31 21.32
N SER A 29 -12.49 -0.82 21.79
CA SER A 29 -12.90 -2.13 21.29
C SER A 29 -14.25 -2.53 21.91
N LEU A 30 -15.23 -2.82 21.06
CA LEU A 30 -16.53 -3.39 21.44
C LEU A 30 -16.49 -4.92 21.46
N GLY A 31 -15.33 -5.52 21.13
CA GLY A 31 -15.14 -6.96 21.07
C GLY A 31 -15.70 -7.60 19.80
N ASN A 32 -15.90 -8.92 19.89
CA ASN A 32 -16.34 -9.75 18.77
C ASN A 32 -17.87 -9.81 18.74
N MET A 33 -18.48 -9.52 17.60
CA MET A 33 -19.94 -9.60 17.43
C MET A 33 -20.32 -10.12 16.05
N HIS A 34 -21.59 -10.47 15.88
CA HIS A 34 -22.11 -10.91 14.61
C HIS A 34 -22.19 -9.73 13.63
N ARG A 35 -22.01 -10.00 12.33
CA ARG A 35 -22.12 -8.96 11.28
C ARG A 35 -23.46 -8.20 11.33
N ALA A 36 -24.52 -8.85 11.78
CA ALA A 36 -25.85 -8.24 11.91
C ALA A 36 -25.86 -7.13 12.98
N ASP A 37 -25.20 -7.37 14.12
CA ASP A 37 -25.08 -6.37 15.19
C ASP A 37 -24.23 -5.19 14.75
N ALA A 38 -23.14 -5.45 14.04
CA ALA A 38 -22.30 -4.41 13.47
C ALA A 38 -23.09 -3.52 12.48
N LEU A 39 -23.94 -4.11 11.63
CA LEU A 39 -24.82 -3.36 10.72
C LEU A 39 -25.88 -2.56 11.48
N ARG A 40 -26.42 -3.11 12.58
CA ARG A 40 -27.37 -2.40 13.44
C ARG A 40 -26.72 -1.17 14.09
N LEU A 41 -25.50 -1.30 14.62
CA LEU A 41 -24.74 -0.17 15.17
C LEU A 41 -24.45 0.89 14.12
N MET A 42 -24.15 0.46 12.89
CA MET A 42 -23.96 1.35 11.75
C MET A 42 -25.20 2.20 11.47
N ASP A 43 -26.39 1.58 11.46
CA ASP A 43 -27.67 2.27 11.24
C ASP A 43 -28.08 3.16 12.42
N GLN A 44 -27.91 2.68 13.66
CA GLN A 44 -28.27 3.40 14.88
C GLN A 44 -27.49 4.70 15.06
N HIS A 45 -26.20 4.68 14.72
CA HIS A 45 -25.32 5.83 14.90
C HIS A 45 -25.07 6.61 13.60
N GLY A 46 -25.63 6.17 12.46
CA GLY A 46 -25.37 6.78 11.15
C GLY A 46 -23.90 6.72 10.73
N LEU A 47 -23.17 5.71 11.21
CA LEU A 47 -21.74 5.55 10.96
C LEU A 47 -21.46 4.71 9.72
N LYS A 48 -20.19 4.58 9.36
CA LYS A 48 -19.72 3.72 8.28
C LYS A 48 -18.78 2.67 8.83
N LEU A 49 -18.93 1.44 8.36
CA LEU A 49 -18.02 0.36 8.68
C LEU A 49 -16.80 0.40 7.75
N VAL A 50 -15.60 0.34 8.32
CA VAL A 50 -14.31 0.41 7.63
C VAL A 50 -13.47 -0.80 8.03
N LEU A 51 -12.91 -1.52 7.04
CA LEU A 51 -12.02 -2.64 7.29
C LEU A 51 -10.62 -2.12 7.66
N LEU A 52 -10.13 -2.48 8.85
CA LEU A 52 -8.77 -2.16 9.29
C LEU A 52 -7.80 -3.28 8.96
N CYS A 53 -8.14 -4.52 9.34
CA CYS A 53 -7.29 -5.69 9.13
C CYS A 53 -8.12 -6.93 8.78
N GLU A 54 -7.89 -7.49 7.60
CA GLU A 54 -8.49 -8.75 7.15
C GLU A 54 -7.66 -9.99 7.55
N ASN A 55 -6.39 -9.79 7.90
CA ASN A 55 -5.43 -10.89 8.10
C ASN A 55 -5.50 -11.56 9.48
N VAL A 56 -6.48 -11.17 10.30
CA VAL A 56 -6.68 -11.67 11.66
C VAL A 56 -8.05 -12.31 11.72
N GLU A 57 -8.20 -13.38 12.51
CA GLU A 57 -9.46 -14.05 12.74
C GLU A 57 -9.91 -13.83 14.20
N PRO A 58 -11.03 -13.14 14.47
CA PRO A 58 -11.94 -12.50 13.50
C PRO A 58 -11.38 -11.19 12.90
N PRO A 59 -11.78 -10.83 11.66
CA PRO A 59 -11.31 -9.62 11.01
C PRO A 59 -11.76 -8.36 11.74
N VAL A 60 -10.88 -7.35 11.73
CA VAL A 60 -11.03 -6.13 12.51
C VAL A 60 -11.63 -5.01 11.66
N TYR A 61 -12.78 -4.51 12.12
CA TYR A 61 -13.49 -3.38 11.52
C TYR A 61 -13.62 -2.25 12.53
N ARG A 62 -13.68 -1.01 12.03
CA ARG A 62 -13.93 0.18 12.82
C ARG A 62 -15.15 0.92 12.29
N LEU A 63 -15.98 1.41 13.21
CA LEU A 63 -17.05 2.35 12.93
C LEU A 63 -16.47 3.76 12.88
N MET A 64 -16.69 4.47 11.78
CA MET A 64 -16.17 5.82 11.57
C MET A 64 -17.20 6.72 10.91
N THR A 65 -17.11 8.02 11.15
CA THR A 65 -17.87 9.03 10.39
C THR A 65 -17.25 9.24 8.99
N GLY A 66 -18.01 9.82 8.07
CA GLY A 66 -17.49 10.17 6.74
C GLY A 66 -16.28 11.12 6.80
N GLN A 67 -16.29 12.06 7.74
CA GLN A 67 -15.18 13.00 7.95
C GLN A 67 -13.92 12.28 8.45
N GLN A 68 -14.05 11.40 9.46
CA GLN A 68 -12.91 10.62 9.98
C GLN A 68 -12.27 9.76 8.89
N ILE A 69 -13.09 9.15 8.01
CA ILE A 69 -12.57 8.38 6.88
C ILE A 69 -11.76 9.27 5.94
N HIS A 70 -12.26 10.46 5.62
CA HIS A 70 -11.56 11.39 4.73
C HIS A 70 -10.23 11.86 5.33
N GLU A 71 -10.23 12.26 6.60
CA GLU A 71 -9.03 12.68 7.31
C GLU A 71 -7.98 11.55 7.38
N GLU A 72 -8.40 10.32 7.65
CA GLU A 72 -7.49 9.17 7.69
C GLU A 72 -6.96 8.80 6.28
N GLN A 73 -7.77 8.98 5.24
CA GLN A 73 -7.32 8.85 3.85
C GLN A 73 -6.27 9.90 3.48
N LEU A 74 -6.48 11.17 3.86
CA LEU A 74 -5.52 12.24 3.64
C LEU A 74 -4.20 11.96 4.37
N LYS A 75 -4.26 11.66 5.67
CA LYS A 75 -3.08 11.29 6.47
C LYS A 75 -2.33 10.10 5.86
N ARG A 76 -3.06 9.09 5.38
CA ARG A 76 -2.45 7.92 4.73
C ARG A 76 -1.84 8.28 3.36
N ALA A 77 -2.44 9.21 2.62
CA ALA A 77 -1.90 9.71 1.36
C ALA A 77 -0.63 10.55 1.56
N GLU A 78 -0.60 11.42 2.57
CA GLU A 78 0.59 12.18 2.96
C GLU A 78 1.73 11.26 3.42
N LYS A 79 1.44 10.27 4.27
CA LYS A 79 2.42 9.25 4.67
C LYS A 79 2.96 8.47 3.47
N LYS A 80 2.12 8.17 2.47
CA LYS A 80 2.57 7.53 1.22
C LYS A 80 3.46 8.43 0.36
N LYS A 81 3.23 9.75 0.37
CA LYS A 81 4.07 10.74 -0.32
C LYS A 81 5.41 10.94 0.41
N ALA A 82 5.39 10.94 1.74
CA ALA A 82 6.57 11.11 2.58
C ALA A 82 7.40 9.81 2.67
N SER A 83 6.77 8.64 2.57
CA SER A 83 7.49 7.38 2.44
C SER A 83 8.22 7.36 1.10
N PRO A 84 9.52 7.02 1.06
CA PRO A 84 10.24 6.87 -0.19
C PRO A 84 9.46 5.90 -1.08
N LYS A 85 9.22 6.30 -2.34
CA LYS A 85 8.53 5.45 -3.31
C LYS A 85 9.18 4.06 -3.27
N PRO A 86 8.42 2.94 -3.18
CA PRO A 86 8.99 1.60 -3.27
C PRO A 86 9.59 1.25 -4.65
N GLY A 87 9.88 2.27 -5.46
CA GLY A 87 10.50 2.17 -6.77
C GLY A 87 11.99 2.47 -6.73
N MET A 88 12.72 1.93 -5.75
CA MET A 88 14.15 1.70 -5.95
C MET A 88 14.30 0.55 -6.95
N VAL A 89 13.87 0.81 -8.19
CA VAL A 89 13.90 -0.14 -9.28
C VAL A 89 15.36 -0.42 -9.58
N GLN A 90 15.77 -1.67 -9.42
CA GLN A 90 17.09 -2.09 -9.85
C GLN A 90 17.13 -2.06 -11.38
N LYS A 91 18.01 -1.23 -11.95
CA LYS A 91 18.31 -1.16 -13.38
C LYS A 91 19.58 -1.96 -13.64
N GLU A 92 19.51 -2.91 -14.55
CA GLU A 92 20.66 -3.74 -14.91
C GLU A 92 21.25 -3.25 -16.23
N LEU A 93 22.57 -3.10 -16.27
CA LEU A 93 23.29 -2.68 -17.47
C LEU A 93 24.50 -3.58 -17.69
N SER A 94 24.67 -4.06 -18.92
CA SER A 94 25.81 -4.88 -19.31
C SER A 94 26.75 -4.12 -20.25
N PHE A 95 28.05 -4.25 -19.98
CA PHE A 95 29.15 -3.77 -20.81
C PHE A 95 29.84 -4.94 -21.51
N SER A 96 30.39 -4.70 -22.69
CA SER A 96 31.30 -5.63 -23.37
C SER A 96 32.74 -5.22 -23.06
N SER A 97 33.68 -6.17 -22.98
CA SER A 97 35.10 -5.87 -22.80
C SER A 97 35.72 -5.12 -23.99
N ALA A 98 35.13 -5.25 -25.18
CA ALA A 98 35.54 -4.55 -26.40
C ALA A 98 34.72 -3.26 -26.67
N ILE A 99 34.22 -2.60 -25.61
CA ILE A 99 33.37 -1.42 -25.76
C ILE A 99 34.12 -0.22 -26.37
N ALA A 100 33.50 0.45 -27.34
CA ALA A 100 34.01 1.69 -27.92
C ALA A 100 33.79 2.89 -26.98
N LYS A 101 34.70 3.87 -27.02
CA LYS A 101 34.66 5.08 -26.18
C LYS A 101 33.29 5.81 -26.22
N ASN A 102 32.71 5.96 -27.40
CA ASN A 102 31.42 6.64 -27.58
C ASN A 102 30.24 5.89 -26.93
N ASP A 103 30.24 4.55 -26.97
CA ASP A 103 29.22 3.72 -26.30
C ASP A 103 29.37 3.78 -24.77
N LEU A 104 30.61 3.80 -24.29
CA LEU A 104 30.92 3.97 -22.86
C LEU A 104 30.40 5.30 -22.33
N GLU A 105 30.63 6.41 -23.04
CA GLU A 105 30.14 7.74 -22.65
C GLU A 105 28.60 7.78 -22.62
N THR A 106 27.93 7.17 -23.59
CA THR A 106 26.46 7.11 -23.67
C THR A 106 25.88 6.34 -22.49
N LYS A 107 26.42 5.15 -22.19
CA LYS A 107 26.02 4.32 -21.05
C LYS A 107 26.29 5.00 -19.72
N THR A 108 27.40 5.73 -19.60
CA THR A 108 27.72 6.49 -18.39
C THR A 108 26.70 7.60 -18.13
N LYS A 109 26.30 8.35 -19.17
CA LYS A 109 25.23 9.35 -19.06
C LYS A 109 23.90 8.73 -18.64
N GLN A 110 23.57 7.55 -19.17
CA GLN A 110 22.37 6.81 -18.79
C GLN A 110 22.39 6.38 -17.31
N ILE A 111 23.54 5.88 -16.82
CA ILE A 111 23.72 5.54 -15.40
C ILE A 111 23.55 6.78 -14.52
N ALA A 112 24.15 7.92 -14.90
CA ALA A 112 24.03 9.17 -14.17
C ALA A 112 22.55 9.61 -14.03
N GLN A 113 21.78 9.54 -15.12
CA GLN A 113 20.34 9.84 -15.09
C GLN A 113 19.55 8.87 -14.19
N TRP A 114 19.93 7.60 -14.11
CA TRP A 114 19.29 6.63 -13.23
C TRP A 114 19.60 6.88 -11.76
N ILE A 115 20.85 7.23 -11.43
CA ILE A 115 21.27 7.58 -10.07
C ILE A 115 20.56 8.85 -9.60
N GLU A 116 20.44 9.86 -10.47
CA GLU A 116 19.71 11.10 -10.19
C GLU A 116 18.24 10.82 -9.83
N LYS A 117 17.61 9.85 -10.53
CA LYS A 117 16.26 9.35 -10.25
C LYS A 117 16.17 8.38 -9.07
N LYS A 118 17.26 8.21 -8.29
CA LYS A 118 17.36 7.33 -7.11
C LYS A 118 17.11 5.85 -7.42
N HIS A 119 17.52 5.40 -8.60
CA HIS A 119 17.53 3.97 -8.93
C HIS A 119 18.83 3.30 -8.52
N HIS A 120 18.76 2.02 -8.14
CA HIS A 120 19.95 1.18 -7.97
C HIS A 120 20.40 0.65 -9.32
N VAL A 121 21.69 0.75 -9.63
CA VAL A 121 22.23 0.27 -10.91
C VAL A 121 23.16 -0.91 -10.65
N LYS A 122 22.88 -2.05 -11.29
CA LYS A 122 23.75 -3.22 -11.29
C LYS A 122 24.47 -3.28 -12.63
N VAL A 123 25.80 -3.18 -12.58
CA VAL A 123 26.66 -3.22 -13.76
C VAL A 123 27.28 -4.61 -13.89
N THR A 124 27.29 -5.17 -15.11
CA THR A 124 27.94 -6.45 -15.41
C THR A 124 28.83 -6.29 -16.64
N ILE A 125 30.04 -6.87 -16.63
CA ILE A 125 30.94 -6.85 -17.78
C ILE A 125 30.99 -8.26 -18.37
N ARG A 126 30.69 -8.38 -19.66
CA ARG A 126 30.80 -9.62 -20.43
C ARG A 126 32.08 -9.56 -21.27
N GLN A 127 32.84 -10.65 -21.29
CA GLN A 127 33.97 -10.76 -22.20
C GLN A 127 33.45 -10.92 -23.63
N ALA A 128 33.94 -10.09 -24.55
CA ALA A 128 33.75 -10.29 -25.98
C ALA A 128 34.45 -11.60 -26.36
N LYS A 129 33.74 -12.46 -27.09
CA LYS A 129 34.28 -13.72 -27.62
C LYS A 129 35.10 -13.44 -28.88
#